data_AF-A0A5B1B135-F1
#
_entry.id   AF-A0A5B1B135-F1
#
_cell.length_a   1.000
_cell.length_b   1.000
_cell.length_c   1.000
_cell.angle_alpha   90.00
_cell.angle_beta   90.00
_cell.angle_gamma   90.00
#
_symmetry.space_group_name_H-M   'P 1'
#
loop_
_entity.id
_entity.type
_entity.pdbx_description
1 polymer ?
#
loop_
_entity_poly.entity_id
_entity_poly.type
_entity_poly.pdbx_seq_one_letter_code
_entity_poly.pdbx_strand_id
1 'polypeptide(L)'
;MSFWNKILGKKRNNRIKESSDFNSDVKKAIDIIGSAKSLENDELLTLLTRNGIEENNAIEIITFLPIAFVRKWLADLDWPKTYLEHYSDSKRLSKRFSDNHQYLTMEEIVDHYWNDNPNNDVIVNIAGRSAEFNAINQLLNDGGKMTDIRMTETVIIRE
;
A
#
# COMPACT_ATOMS: atom_id res chain seq x y z
N MET A 1 -33.34 8.20 44.99
CA MET A 1 -32.95 6.83 44.59
C MET A 1 -33.17 6.65 43.09
N SER A 2 -32.08 6.31 42.40
CA SER A 2 -31.95 5.70 41.07
C SER A 2 -32.74 6.22 39.86
N PHE A 3 -32.25 7.31 39.28
CA PHE A 3 -32.45 7.70 37.88
C PHE A 3 -31.37 7.10 36.94
N TRP A 4 -30.62 6.09 37.40
CA TRP A 4 -29.39 5.61 36.75
C TRP A 4 -29.56 4.37 35.87
N ASN A 5 -30.75 3.76 35.79
CA ASN A 5 -30.95 2.53 35.01
C ASN A 5 -31.28 2.74 33.53
N LYS A 6 -31.11 3.96 32.97
CA LYS A 6 -31.44 4.27 31.56
C LYS A 6 -30.23 4.58 30.66
N ILE A 7 -28.99 4.54 31.19
CA ILE A 7 -27.74 4.85 30.46
C ILE A 7 -26.80 3.64 30.40
N LEU A 8 -27.33 2.42 30.38
CA LEU A 8 -26.55 1.21 30.08
C LEU A 8 -27.13 0.52 28.86
N GLY A 9 -27.20 1.29 27.76
CA GLY A 9 -27.31 0.73 26.43
C GLY A 9 -26.02 0.01 26.07
N LYS A 10 -26.08 -1.32 26.00
CA LYS A 10 -25.19 -2.25 25.27
C LYS A 10 -23.87 -1.62 24.80
N LYS A 11 -22.77 -1.88 25.53
CA LYS A 11 -21.43 -1.88 24.91
C LYS A 11 -21.48 -2.83 23.71
N ARG A 12 -21.57 -2.29 22.50
CA ARG A 12 -21.22 -3.02 21.29
C ARG A 12 -19.77 -3.43 21.47
N ASN A 13 -19.55 -4.73 21.58
CA ASN A 13 -18.21 -5.32 21.43
C ASN A 13 -17.73 -5.00 20.01
N ASN A 14 -17.13 -3.84 19.81
CA ASN A 14 -16.19 -3.62 18.71
C ASN A 14 -14.89 -4.35 19.08
N ARG A 15 -14.94 -5.69 19.02
CA ARG A 15 -13.73 -6.50 19.00
C ARG A 15 -13.15 -6.36 17.60
N ILE A 16 -12.06 -5.60 17.49
CA ILE A 16 -10.88 -5.87 16.64
C ILE A 16 -11.21 -6.84 15.49
N LYS A 17 -11.84 -6.33 14.43
CA LYS A 17 -12.08 -7.07 13.18
C LYS A 17 -11.26 -6.49 12.01
N GLU A 18 -10.79 -5.25 12.14
CA GLU A 18 -10.03 -4.53 11.11
C GLU A 18 -8.72 -5.22 10.71
N SER A 19 -7.95 -5.79 11.65
CA SER A 19 -6.60 -6.28 11.32
C SER A 19 -6.57 -7.66 10.66
N SER A 20 -7.50 -8.56 10.98
CA SER A 20 -7.55 -9.89 10.35
C SER A 20 -8.03 -9.81 8.90
N ASP A 21 -9.02 -8.97 8.64
CA ASP A 21 -9.64 -8.84 7.31
C ASP A 21 -8.65 -8.17 6.34
N PHE A 22 -7.93 -7.13 6.78
CA PHE A 22 -6.95 -6.45 5.94
C PHE A 22 -5.75 -7.34 5.57
N ASN A 23 -5.24 -8.12 6.52
CA ASN A 23 -4.15 -9.06 6.27
C ASN A 23 -4.50 -10.07 5.16
N SER A 24 -5.72 -10.62 5.19
CA SER A 24 -6.19 -11.52 4.13
C SER A 24 -6.39 -10.80 2.80
N ASP A 25 -6.86 -9.55 2.83
CA ASP A 25 -7.07 -8.75 1.63
C ASP A 25 -5.75 -8.44 0.92
N VAL A 26 -4.70 -8.07 1.66
CA VAL A 26 -3.37 -7.82 1.09
C VAL A 26 -2.82 -9.07 0.42
N LYS A 27 -2.88 -10.23 1.08
CA LYS A 27 -2.40 -11.51 0.50
C LYS A 27 -3.17 -11.87 -0.77
N LYS A 28 -4.50 -11.74 -0.72
CA LYS A 28 -5.36 -11.97 -1.88
C LYS A 28 -5.05 -10.98 -3.02
N ALA A 29 -4.76 -9.72 -2.70
CA ALA A 29 -4.39 -8.73 -3.69
C ALA A 29 -3.04 -9.03 -4.34
N ILE A 30 -2.05 -9.56 -3.61
CA ILE A 30 -0.79 -10.02 -4.18
C ILE A 30 -1.05 -11.09 -5.26
N ASP A 31 -1.90 -12.08 -4.97
CA ASP A 31 -2.25 -13.13 -5.92
C ASP A 31 -2.97 -12.56 -7.16
N ILE A 32 -3.94 -11.66 -6.95
CA ILE A 32 -4.74 -11.05 -8.02
C ILE A 32 -3.88 -10.15 -8.90
N ILE A 33 -3.15 -9.20 -8.30
CA ILE A 33 -2.32 -8.23 -9.04
C ILE A 33 -1.15 -8.96 -9.71
N GLY A 34 -0.54 -9.91 -9.02
CA GLY A 34 0.59 -10.68 -9.53
C GLY A 34 0.24 -11.51 -10.77
N SER A 35 -1.03 -11.90 -10.94
CA SER A 35 -1.52 -12.65 -12.11
C SER A 35 -2.28 -11.81 -13.14
N ALA A 36 -2.57 -10.55 -12.82
CA ALA A 36 -3.29 -9.65 -13.71
C ALA A 36 -2.40 -9.18 -14.88
N LYS A 37 -3.03 -8.96 -16.04
CA LYS A 37 -2.41 -8.17 -17.12
C LYS A 37 -2.31 -6.71 -16.66
N SER A 38 -1.51 -5.89 -17.36
CA SER A 38 -1.48 -4.44 -17.11
C SER A 38 -2.90 -3.87 -17.15
N LEU A 39 -3.38 -3.39 -16.01
CA LEU A 39 -4.70 -2.77 -15.82
C LEU A 39 -4.49 -1.31 -15.41
N GLU A 40 -5.44 -0.45 -15.69
CA GLU A 40 -5.46 0.88 -15.07
C GLU A 40 -5.94 0.78 -13.61
N ASN A 41 -5.72 1.84 -12.81
CA ASN A 41 -6.06 1.81 -11.37
C ASN A 41 -7.56 1.60 -11.12
N ASP A 42 -8.44 2.21 -11.92
CA ASP A 42 -9.90 2.05 -11.79
C ASP A 42 -10.35 0.61 -12.12
N GLU A 43 -9.71 -0.01 -13.12
CA GLU A 43 -9.96 -1.39 -13.49
C GLU A 43 -9.47 -2.35 -12.41
N LEU A 44 -8.31 -2.06 -11.81
CA LEU A 44 -7.78 -2.84 -10.71
C LEU A 44 -8.65 -2.70 -9.45
N LEU A 45 -9.12 -1.49 -9.12
CA LEU A 45 -10.06 -1.27 -8.02
C LEU A 45 -11.33 -2.10 -8.22
N THR A 46 -11.88 -2.07 -9.45
CA THR A 46 -13.04 -2.90 -9.82
C THR A 46 -12.73 -4.39 -9.68
N LEU A 47 -11.54 -4.84 -10.07
CA LEU A 47 -11.14 -6.23 -9.98
C LEU A 47 -11.01 -6.70 -8.52
N LEU A 48 -10.35 -5.93 -7.66
CA LEU A 48 -10.16 -6.26 -6.24
C LEU A 48 -11.51 -6.29 -5.50
N THR A 49 -12.38 -5.31 -5.73
CA THR A 49 -13.71 -5.24 -5.11
C THR A 49 -14.64 -6.36 -5.57
N ARG A 50 -14.63 -6.73 -6.87
CA ARG A 50 -15.34 -7.92 -7.37
C ARG A 50 -14.84 -9.22 -6.76
N ASN A 51 -13.58 -9.24 -6.32
CA ASN A 51 -13.00 -10.34 -5.57
C ASN A 51 -13.21 -10.20 -4.05
N GLY A 52 -14.10 -9.33 -3.59
CA GLY A 52 -14.53 -9.26 -2.19
C GLY A 52 -13.58 -8.54 -1.25
N ILE A 53 -12.58 -7.81 -1.78
CA ILE A 53 -11.79 -6.87 -0.99
C ILE A 53 -12.63 -5.59 -0.83
N GLU A 54 -12.73 -5.07 0.39
CA GLU A 54 -13.47 -3.84 0.65
C GLU A 54 -12.84 -2.65 -0.09
N GLU A 55 -13.64 -1.69 -0.54
CA GLU A 55 -13.19 -0.62 -1.44
C GLU A 55 -12.09 0.26 -0.83
N ASN A 56 -12.22 0.67 0.44
CA ASN A 56 -11.17 1.44 1.11
C ASN A 56 -9.89 0.60 1.28
N ASN A 57 -10.00 -0.68 1.60
CA ASN A 57 -8.85 -1.58 1.64
C ASN A 57 -8.17 -1.69 0.27
N ALA A 58 -8.95 -1.82 -0.81
CA ALA A 58 -8.43 -1.90 -2.16
C ALA A 58 -7.71 -0.60 -2.57
N ILE A 59 -8.26 0.57 -2.23
CA ILE A 59 -7.61 1.87 -2.48
C ILE A 59 -6.25 1.95 -1.79
N GLU A 60 -6.19 1.60 -0.50
CA GLU A 60 -4.93 1.61 0.26
C GLU A 60 -3.92 0.60 -0.31
N ILE A 61 -4.38 -0.60 -0.69
CA ILE A 61 -3.55 -1.63 -1.32
C ILE A 61 -2.96 -1.15 -2.66
N ILE A 62 -3.78 -0.61 -3.56
CA ILE A 62 -3.32 -0.09 -4.86
C ILE A 62 -2.29 1.03 -4.66
N THR A 63 -2.48 1.84 -3.63
CA THR A 63 -1.61 2.98 -3.31
C THR A 63 -0.27 2.54 -2.72
N PHE A 64 -0.29 1.68 -1.70
CA PHE A 64 0.89 1.42 -0.85
C PHE A 64 1.59 0.10 -1.13
N LEU A 65 0.89 -0.92 -1.65
CA LEU A 65 1.51 -2.23 -1.90
C LEU A 65 2.63 -2.14 -2.96
N PRO A 66 2.49 -1.41 -4.09
CA PRO A 66 3.58 -1.20 -5.02
C PRO A 66 4.81 -0.53 -4.39
N ILE A 67 4.57 0.44 -3.49
CA ILE A 67 5.63 1.15 -2.76
C ILE A 67 6.40 0.18 -1.85
N ALA A 68 5.68 -0.67 -1.09
CA ALA A 68 6.29 -1.68 -0.25
C ALA A 68 7.14 -2.67 -1.05
N PHE A 69 6.62 -3.15 -2.20
CA PHE A 69 7.36 -4.03 -3.10
C PHE A 69 8.63 -3.40 -3.67
N VAL A 70 8.57 -2.18 -4.20
CA VAL A 70 9.77 -1.53 -4.78
C VAL A 70 10.82 -1.21 -3.72
N ARG A 71 10.39 -0.81 -2.51
CA ARG A 71 11.29 -0.56 -1.37
C ARG A 71 12.00 -1.82 -0.93
N LYS A 72 11.29 -2.95 -0.90
CA LYS A 72 11.88 -4.25 -0.60
C LYS A 72 12.85 -4.69 -1.69
N TRP A 73 12.47 -4.50 -2.96
CA TRP A 73 13.30 -4.90 -4.09
C TRP A 73 14.59 -4.09 -4.17
N LEU A 74 14.52 -2.79 -3.92
CA LEU A 74 15.64 -1.84 -4.01
C LEU A 74 16.02 -1.34 -2.61
N ALA A 75 16.26 -2.28 -1.69
CA ALA A 75 16.51 -1.98 -0.28
C ALA A 75 17.81 -1.18 -0.03
N ASP A 76 18.74 -1.18 -0.97
CA ASP A 76 20.01 -0.45 -0.87
C ASP A 76 19.89 1.06 -1.15
N LEU A 77 18.71 1.54 -1.58
CA LEU A 77 18.46 2.96 -1.79
C LEU A 77 18.11 3.67 -0.47
N ASP A 78 18.48 4.94 -0.37
CA ASP A 78 18.10 5.81 0.75
C ASP A 78 16.65 6.30 0.57
N TRP A 79 15.70 5.53 1.10
CA TRP A 79 14.28 5.80 0.98
C TRP A 79 13.79 6.85 2.00
N PRO A 80 12.98 7.83 1.60
CA PRO A 80 12.37 8.78 2.52
C PRO A 80 11.49 8.08 3.55
N LYS A 81 11.62 8.48 4.82
CA LYS A 81 10.79 7.93 5.92
C LYS A 81 9.36 8.48 5.90
N THR A 82 9.11 9.50 5.09
CA THR A 82 7.85 10.23 5.00
C THR A 82 7.31 10.24 3.57
N TYR A 83 6.00 10.48 3.47
CA TYR A 83 5.27 10.72 2.25
C TYR A 83 4.32 11.92 2.45
N LEU A 84 3.90 12.52 1.36
CA LEU A 84 2.99 13.66 1.35
C LEU A 84 1.62 13.21 0.85
N GLU A 85 0.57 13.43 1.63
CA GLU A 85 -0.80 13.35 1.14
C GLU A 85 -1.26 14.71 0.63
N HIS A 86 -1.67 14.74 -0.63
CA HIS A 86 -2.19 15.91 -1.31
C HIS A 86 -3.70 15.78 -1.46
N TYR A 87 -4.46 16.58 -0.72
CA TYR A 87 -5.93 16.60 -0.75
C TYR A 87 -6.48 17.73 -1.64
N SER A 88 -5.73 18.82 -1.75
CA SER A 88 -6.04 19.98 -2.58
C SER A 88 -4.82 20.89 -2.68
N ASP A 89 -4.85 21.89 -3.56
CA ASP A 89 -3.78 22.87 -3.74
C ASP A 89 -3.27 23.47 -2.43
N SER A 90 -4.16 23.67 -1.45
CA SER A 90 -3.86 24.29 -0.16
C SER A 90 -3.63 23.29 0.99
N LYS A 91 -3.91 22.00 0.80
CA LYS A 91 -3.84 20.99 1.87
C LYS A 91 -2.89 19.85 1.51
N ARG A 92 -1.69 19.92 2.07
CA ARG A 92 -0.67 18.88 2.05
C ARG A 92 -0.32 18.45 3.47
N LEU A 93 -0.29 17.15 3.73
CA LEU A 93 0.08 16.60 5.03
C LEU A 93 1.28 15.67 4.84
N SER A 94 2.38 15.95 5.54
CA SER A 94 3.49 15.00 5.66
C SER A 94 3.16 13.96 6.72
N LYS A 95 3.29 12.69 6.34
CA LYS A 95 3.09 11.52 7.21
C LYS A 95 4.31 10.63 7.16
N ARG A 96 4.56 9.90 8.24
CA ARG A 96 5.60 8.86 8.27
C ARG A 96 5.00 7.52 7.85
N PHE A 97 5.74 6.75 7.08
CA PHE A 97 5.38 5.36 6.78
C PHE A 97 5.25 4.53 8.07
N SER A 98 6.11 4.80 9.07
CA SER A 98 6.08 4.16 10.40
C SER A 98 4.81 4.43 11.21
N ASP A 99 4.03 5.44 10.85
CA ASP A 99 2.83 5.82 11.59
C ASP A 99 1.56 5.31 10.88
N ASN A 100 1.70 4.70 9.69
CA ASN A 100 0.61 4.12 8.90
C ASN A 100 0.54 2.60 9.15
N HIS A 101 -0.44 2.17 9.96
CA HIS A 101 -0.61 0.76 10.32
C HIS A 101 -0.88 -0.15 9.12
N GLN A 102 -1.61 0.33 8.10
CA GLN A 102 -1.90 -0.46 6.89
C GLN A 102 -0.63 -0.65 6.06
N TYR A 103 0.18 0.40 5.89
CA TYR A 103 1.48 0.28 5.23
C TYR A 103 2.40 -0.70 5.97
N LEU A 104 2.52 -0.59 7.29
CA LEU A 104 3.32 -1.53 8.09
C LEU A 104 2.85 -2.98 7.92
N THR A 105 1.53 -3.20 7.87
CA THR A 105 0.96 -4.53 7.62
C THR A 105 1.35 -5.06 6.24
N MET A 106 1.32 -4.21 5.20
CA MET A 106 1.77 -4.60 3.86
C MET A 106 3.27 -4.89 3.84
N GLU A 107 4.09 -4.06 4.49
CA GLU A 107 5.53 -4.23 4.57
C GLU A 107 5.90 -5.59 5.20
N GLU A 108 5.24 -5.96 6.31
CA GLU A 108 5.40 -7.27 6.95
C GLU A 108 4.99 -8.43 6.02
N ILE A 109 3.87 -8.30 5.30
CA ILE A 109 3.43 -9.33 4.35
C ILE A 109 4.40 -9.45 3.16
N VAL A 110 4.90 -8.33 2.65
CA VAL A 110 5.90 -8.29 1.58
C VAL A 110 7.19 -8.94 2.05
N ASP A 111 7.64 -8.67 3.28
CA ASP A 111 8.79 -9.33 3.88
C ASP A 111 8.61 -10.85 3.97
N HIS A 112 7.43 -11.31 4.40
CA HIS A 112 7.12 -12.73 4.40
C HIS A 112 7.14 -13.34 3.00
N TYR A 113 6.49 -12.69 2.03
CA TYR A 113 6.48 -13.12 0.63
C TYR A 113 7.90 -13.21 0.06
N TRP A 114 8.76 -12.23 0.36
CA TRP A 114 10.14 -12.21 -0.13
C TRP A 114 10.99 -13.36 0.40
N ASN A 115 10.66 -13.86 1.59
CA ASN A 115 11.36 -14.95 2.24
C ASN A 115 10.75 -16.33 1.94
N ASP A 116 9.58 -16.39 1.29
CA ASP A 116 8.84 -17.62 1.00
C ASP A 116 8.74 -17.88 -0.51
N ASN A 117 9.89 -18.13 -1.15
CA ASN A 117 10.02 -18.44 -2.58
C ASN A 117 9.31 -17.42 -3.50
N PRO A 118 9.80 -16.18 -3.57
CA PRO A 118 9.16 -15.12 -4.34
C PRO A 118 9.15 -15.42 -5.84
N ASN A 119 8.02 -15.14 -6.49
CA ASN A 119 7.90 -15.14 -7.94
C ASN A 119 8.28 -13.76 -8.51
N ASN A 120 9.27 -13.74 -9.42
CA ASN A 120 9.75 -12.53 -10.08
C ASN A 120 8.66 -11.81 -10.89
N ASP A 121 7.78 -12.55 -11.58
CA ASP A 121 6.73 -11.94 -12.40
C ASP A 121 5.74 -11.19 -11.51
N VAL A 122 5.41 -11.76 -10.35
CA VAL A 122 4.55 -11.11 -9.34
C VAL A 122 5.22 -9.85 -8.78
N ILE A 123 6.52 -9.92 -8.48
CA ILE A 123 7.29 -8.76 -8.01
C ILE A 123 7.24 -7.64 -9.04
N VAL A 124 7.52 -7.95 -10.32
CA VAL A 124 7.53 -6.97 -11.40
C VAL A 124 6.13 -6.39 -11.63
N ASN A 125 5.09 -7.23 -11.63
CA ASN A 125 3.71 -6.79 -11.85
C ASN A 125 3.21 -5.86 -10.74
N ILE A 126 3.63 -6.08 -9.49
CA ILE A 126 3.23 -5.23 -8.36
C ILE A 126 4.12 -3.98 -8.28
N ALA A 127 5.45 -4.15 -8.24
CA ALA A 127 6.40 -3.03 -8.15
C ALA A 127 6.32 -2.10 -9.35
N GLY A 128 6.06 -2.63 -10.55
CA GLY A 128 5.91 -1.86 -11.79
C GLY A 128 4.80 -0.81 -11.76
N ARG A 129 3.87 -0.91 -10.81
CA ARG A 129 2.79 0.06 -10.61
C ARG A 129 3.20 1.25 -9.75
N SER A 130 4.36 1.19 -9.09
CA SER A 130 4.86 2.29 -8.27
C SER A 130 5.39 3.42 -9.15
N ALA A 131 5.13 4.67 -8.76
CA ALA A 131 5.68 5.84 -9.42
C ALA A 131 7.22 5.86 -9.31
N GLU A 132 7.75 5.41 -8.18
CA GLU A 132 9.19 5.34 -7.90
C GLU A 132 9.89 4.31 -8.78
N PHE A 133 9.31 3.11 -8.95
CA PHE A 133 9.84 2.12 -9.88
C PHE A 133 9.88 2.68 -11.29
N ASN A 134 8.81 3.32 -11.75
CA ASN A 134 8.74 3.89 -13.09
C ASN A 134 9.77 5.01 -13.30
N ALA A 135 9.95 5.90 -12.31
CA ALA A 135 10.97 6.95 -12.35
C ALA A 135 12.39 6.37 -12.36
N ILE A 136 12.67 5.36 -11.54
CA ILE A 136 13.97 4.67 -11.50
C ILE A 136 14.23 3.97 -12.83
N ASN A 137 13.26 3.21 -13.34
CA ASN A 137 13.38 2.51 -14.61
C ASN A 137 13.62 3.48 -15.77
N GLN A 138 12.92 4.62 -15.80
CA GLN A 138 13.15 5.66 -16.80
C GLN A 138 14.57 6.22 -16.72
N LEU A 139 15.05 6.60 -15.53
CA LEU A 139 16.42 7.09 -15.34
C LEU A 139 17.47 6.11 -15.86
N LEU A 140 17.31 4.82 -15.58
CA LEU A 140 18.24 3.79 -16.01
C LEU A 140 18.18 3.56 -17.53
N ASN A 141 17.00 3.60 -18.13
CA ASN A 141 16.82 3.49 -19.58
C ASN A 141 17.44 4.69 -20.32
N ASP A 142 17.47 5.86 -19.71
CA ASP A 142 18.12 7.07 -20.24
C ASP A 142 19.65 7.07 -20.03
N GLY A 143 20.23 5.98 -19.53
CA GLY A 143 21.67 5.80 -19.31
C GLY A 143 22.19 6.29 -17.96
N GLY A 144 21.29 6.67 -17.05
CA GLY A 144 21.63 6.94 -15.65
C GLY A 144 22.08 5.69 -14.91
N LYS A 145 22.71 5.87 -13.74
CA LYS A 145 23.20 4.78 -12.91
C LYS A 145 22.43 4.71 -11.59
N MET A 146 22.45 3.54 -10.95
CA MET A 146 21.86 3.37 -9.61
C MET A 146 22.42 4.37 -8.58
N THR A 147 23.69 4.75 -8.68
CA THR A 147 24.33 5.74 -7.79
C THR A 147 23.75 7.15 -7.91
N ASP A 148 23.11 7.45 -9.04
CA ASP A 148 22.56 8.76 -9.37
C ASP A 148 21.13 8.92 -8.82
N ILE A 149 20.52 7.82 -8.37
CA ILE A 149 19.18 7.82 -7.80
C ILE A 149 19.19 8.63 -6.50
N ARG A 150 18.28 9.61 -6.44
CA ARG A 150 17.95 10.38 -5.25
C ARG A 150 16.44 10.40 -5.12
N MET A 151 15.95 9.79 -4.05
CA MET A 151 14.53 9.69 -3.79
C MET A 151 14.04 10.93 -3.06
N THR A 152 12.89 11.44 -3.48
CA THR A 152 12.14 12.48 -2.76
C THR A 152 10.89 11.86 -2.15
N GLU A 153 10.24 12.57 -1.21
CA GLU A 153 8.98 12.11 -0.61
C GLU A 153 7.95 11.76 -1.69
N THR A 154 7.36 10.57 -1.59
CA THR A 154 6.26 10.14 -2.45
C THR A 154 5.06 11.06 -2.23
N VAL A 155 4.41 11.48 -3.31
CA VAL A 155 3.16 12.25 -3.24
C VAL A 155 1.99 11.32 -3.54
N ILE A 156 1.10 11.19 -2.57
CA ILE A 156 -0.15 10.43 -2.68
C ILE A 156 -1.29 11.42 -2.87
N ILE A 157 -2.00 11.30 -3.98
CA ILE A 157 -3.18 12.09 -4.26
C ILE A 157 -4.36 11.44 -3.54
N ARG A 158 -5.08 12.23 -2.73
CA ARG A 158 -6.29 11.80 -2.02
C ARG A 158 -7.47 12.56 -2.61
N GLU A 159 -8.44 11.84 -3.16
CA GLU A 159 -9.70 12.37 -3.69
C GLU A 159 -10.82 12.35 -2.64
#